data_AF-A0A9Y4NPV2-F1
#
_entry.id   AF-A0A9Y4NPV2-F1
#
_cell.length_a   1.000
_cell.length_b   1.000
_cell.length_c   1.000
_cell.angle_alpha   90.00
_cell.angle_beta   90.00
_cell.angle_gamma   90.00
#
_symmetry.space_group_name_H-M   'P 1'
#
loop_
_entity.id
_entity.type
_entity.pdbx_description
1 polymer ?
#
loop_
_entity_poly.entity_id
_entity_poly.type
_entity_poly.pdbx_seq_one_letter_code
_entity_poly.pdbx_strand_id
1 'polypeptide(L)'
;MCFITGYLCNCLTGGNLCEPCRMTAKDRETEEAHLSNNINALGQTGSVSEPDLNSSSTEVVRERGRNWGWMVSAIICVNILILGCALVSGSAYNNVKISTPDLQVFLIIILLLTSIWMVYYCIYTVRTENAVIYKDDHAGPVWLRGGLVLFGLLSIIMDIFKIASYVGYLHCDSAVKVAFPVIQLIFVLIQTYFLWIHSKDCVQLQRNVTRCGLMLTLSTNLVLWMTNVTEESLHQTVLPDYPDSYPDNTTKLSGRNLYISKAGYGDEKCKCSHTSCSIFKEAYYYLYPFNIEYSLFASAMAYVMWKNVGRVAAEHGHHNIKFSLKDIFLGPVFGIFLVITGLVTFIVYEMEMKKDEYDDKKKDTAVMMHFVMNIVIVTLMSVSTVIGCAIYKIDHREHVSERNPTRSLDVGLLVGASMGQFIISYFSIVAMVATGAKGYLNGLNLAWAILMVLQLGLQNFFIIEGLHREPFHEIEPVTVVPNPYVLEPGKDLSILEGPDMDTKSNPAPTSHNHTTEHRHKLSWKRRVLKEVCVFLLLGNVILWIMPAFGARPQFDHDTETEFYKFNMWSAVVNIGLPFAIFYRMHSVASLFEVFLCS
;
A
#
# COMPACT_ATOMS: atom_id res chain seq x y z
N MET A 1 7.75 46.28 46.83
CA MET A 1 8.50 45.03 46.59
C MET A 1 7.45 43.94 46.52
N CYS A 2 7.12 43.32 45.39
CA CYS A 2 8.01 42.58 44.50
C CYS A 2 8.08 43.11 43.06
N PHE A 3 9.17 42.73 42.40
CA PHE A 3 9.82 43.35 41.25
C PHE A 3 9.35 42.81 39.89
N ILE A 4 9.23 43.74 38.92
CA ILE A 4 9.35 43.66 37.43
C ILE A 4 8.24 42.86 36.70
N THR A 5 7.28 43.37 35.91
CA THR A 5 7.08 44.44 34.88
C THR A 5 7.46 44.09 33.42
N GLY A 6 6.44 44.21 32.54
CA GLY A 6 6.49 44.34 31.08
C GLY A 6 5.39 43.47 30.45
N TYR A 7 4.16 43.93 30.18
CA TYR A 7 3.77 44.97 29.21
C TYR A 7 2.44 45.65 29.58
N LEU A 8 2.24 46.88 29.05
CA LEU A 8 1.15 47.83 29.32
C LEU A 8 -0.06 47.58 28.39
N CYS A 9 -1.28 47.49 28.91
CA CYS A 9 -2.50 47.56 28.11
C CYS A 9 -3.32 48.78 28.57
N ASN A 10 -3.31 49.85 27.78
CA ASN A 10 -4.09 51.07 28.02
C ASN A 10 -5.47 50.90 27.38
N CYS A 11 -6.50 50.59 28.18
CA CYS A 11 -7.89 50.73 27.76
C CYS A 11 -8.41 52.11 28.21
N LEU A 12 -8.51 53.05 27.27
CA LEU A 12 -9.25 54.30 27.45
C LEU A 12 -10.67 54.15 26.92
N THR A 13 -11.59 54.62 27.76
CA THR A 13 -13.04 54.74 27.64
C THR A 13 -13.60 55.05 26.24
N GLY A 14 -14.47 54.17 25.74
CA GLY A 14 -15.36 54.42 24.60
C GLY A 14 -16.03 53.13 24.17
N GLY A 15 -17.33 52.97 24.44
CA GLY A 15 -18.06 51.73 24.22
C GLY A 15 -18.14 51.29 22.75
N ASN A 16 -17.81 50.03 22.47
CA ASN A 16 -18.50 49.08 21.59
C ASN A 16 -17.78 47.71 21.57
N LEU A 17 -18.50 46.67 21.14
CA LEU A 17 -18.29 45.22 21.28
C LEU A 17 -16.83 44.68 21.28
N CYS A 18 -16.58 43.72 22.19
CA CYS A 18 -15.38 42.88 22.21
C CYS A 18 -15.30 41.96 20.97
N GLU A 19 -14.25 42.12 20.16
CA GLU A 19 -13.72 41.09 19.26
C GLU A 19 -12.71 40.22 20.03
N PRO A 20 -12.64 38.89 19.81
CA PRO A 20 -11.61 38.06 20.43
C PRO A 20 -10.26 38.25 19.71
N CYS A 21 -9.21 38.62 20.47
CA CYS A 21 -7.85 38.73 19.97
C CYS A 21 -7.38 37.41 19.34
N ARG A 22 -6.95 37.48 18.07
CA ARG A 22 -6.37 36.36 17.32
C ARG A 22 -4.92 36.13 17.80
N MET A 23 -4.69 35.11 18.61
CA MET A 23 -3.34 34.65 18.95
C MET A 23 -2.64 34.09 17.70
N THR A 24 -1.38 34.47 17.49
CA THR A 24 -0.56 33.90 16.42
C THR A 24 0.10 32.61 16.89
N ALA A 25 0.41 31.69 15.96
CA ALA A 25 0.95 30.36 16.26
C ALA A 25 2.21 30.36 17.14
N LYS A 26 2.95 31.48 17.16
CA LYS A 26 4.17 31.67 17.94
C LYS A 26 3.90 31.90 19.44
N ASP A 27 2.72 32.39 19.79
CA ASP A 27 2.32 32.64 21.20
C ASP A 27 1.81 31.38 21.91
N ARG A 28 1.35 30.38 21.13
CA ARG A 28 0.92 29.06 21.64
C ARG A 28 2.12 28.18 22.02
N GLU A 29 3.20 28.25 21.24
CA GLU A 29 4.42 27.47 21.50
C GLU A 29 5.13 27.91 22.80
N THR A 30 5.06 29.19 23.16
CA THR A 30 5.65 29.70 24.41
C THR A 30 4.83 29.36 25.65
N GLU A 31 3.50 29.28 25.54
CA GLU A 31 2.63 28.90 26.68
C GLU A 31 2.73 27.40 26.99
N GLU A 32 2.83 26.54 25.97
CA GLU A 32 3.03 25.08 26.16
C GLU A 32 4.42 24.75 26.74
N ALA A 33 5.45 25.52 26.38
CA ALA A 33 6.79 25.36 26.95
C ALA A 33 6.88 25.76 28.44
N HIS A 34 6.06 26.72 28.88
CA HIS A 34 6.01 27.14 30.28
C HIS A 34 5.12 26.25 31.16
N LEU A 35 4.06 25.63 30.59
CA LEU A 35 3.18 24.75 31.35
C LEU A 35 3.81 23.36 31.59
N SER A 36 4.60 22.85 30.65
CA SER A 36 5.23 21.53 30.77
C SER A 36 6.35 21.47 31.82
N ASN A 37 6.92 22.62 32.22
CA ASN A 37 8.03 22.67 33.17
C ASN A 37 7.60 22.78 34.64
N ASN A 38 6.34 23.09 34.94
CA ASN A 38 5.87 23.32 36.31
C ASN A 38 5.10 22.14 36.95
N ILE A 39 4.91 21.02 36.25
CA ILE A 39 4.11 19.89 36.78
C ILE A 39 4.96 18.90 37.62
N ASN A 40 6.30 18.96 37.58
CA ASN A 40 7.16 17.97 38.25
C ASN A 40 7.84 18.44 39.56
N ALA A 41 7.40 19.53 40.18
CA ALA A 41 8.02 19.99 41.43
C ALA A 41 7.02 20.63 42.41
N LEU A 42 6.21 19.81 43.09
CA LEU A 42 5.74 20.18 44.44
C LEU A 42 5.27 18.94 45.24
N GLY A 43 5.96 18.65 46.35
CA GLY A 43 5.34 17.98 47.50
C GLY A 43 6.01 16.73 48.06
N GLN A 44 7.22 16.85 48.64
CA GLN A 44 7.54 16.19 49.91
C GLN A 44 8.89 16.71 50.46
N THR A 45 8.82 17.52 51.52
CA THR A 45 9.95 17.92 52.35
C THR A 45 9.89 17.16 53.68
N GLY A 46 11.00 16.49 54.03
CA GLY A 46 11.25 16.03 55.40
C GLY A 46 12.28 14.90 55.59
N SER A 47 13.55 15.10 55.23
CA SER A 47 14.75 14.87 56.10
C SER A 47 16.05 14.58 55.32
N VAL A 48 17.01 15.51 55.45
CA VAL A 48 18.49 15.37 55.57
C VAL A 48 19.20 14.22 54.82
N SER A 49 19.97 14.53 53.76
CA SER A 49 21.45 14.33 53.58
C SER A 49 21.93 14.68 52.14
N GLU A 50 23.11 15.30 52.01
CA GLU A 50 23.85 15.64 50.74
C GLU A 50 24.42 14.37 50.03
N PRO A 51 25.13 14.48 48.88
CA PRO A 51 24.76 15.01 47.55
C PRO A 51 25.03 13.96 46.43
N ASP A 52 24.35 13.98 45.28
CA ASP A 52 24.83 13.19 44.13
C ASP A 52 24.69 13.95 42.78
N LEU A 53 25.83 14.48 42.35
CA LEU A 53 26.11 14.86 40.97
C LEU A 53 26.06 13.60 40.10
N ASN A 54 24.92 13.25 39.50
CA ASN A 54 24.91 12.28 38.38
C ASN A 54 23.69 12.31 37.44
N SER A 55 22.73 13.24 37.59
CA SER A 55 21.49 13.16 36.81
C SER A 55 21.57 13.72 35.37
N SER A 56 22.59 14.50 34.99
CA SER A 56 22.66 15.11 33.65
C SER A 56 23.33 14.23 32.58
N SER A 57 24.12 13.23 32.97
CA SER A 57 24.81 12.34 32.02
C SER A 57 23.89 11.23 31.49
N THR A 58 22.90 10.80 32.28
CA THR A 58 22.04 9.66 31.93
C THR A 58 20.96 10.03 30.92
N GLU A 59 20.40 11.25 30.97
CA GLU A 59 19.42 11.71 29.98
C GLU A 59 20.03 11.96 28.60
N VAL A 60 21.20 12.60 28.54
CA VAL A 60 21.92 12.85 27.28
C VAL A 60 22.42 11.53 26.67
N VAL A 61 22.87 10.56 27.48
CA VAL A 61 23.25 9.22 26.99
C VAL A 61 22.03 8.41 26.53
N ARG A 62 20.87 8.56 27.18
CA ARG A 62 19.63 7.87 26.79
C ARG A 62 19.03 8.41 25.49
N GLU A 63 19.13 9.71 25.23
CA GLU A 63 18.78 10.27 23.90
C GLU A 63 19.80 9.93 22.82
N ARG A 64 21.11 9.94 23.14
CA ARG A 64 22.17 9.57 22.19
C ARG A 64 22.10 8.11 21.76
N GLY A 65 21.77 7.20 22.68
CA GLY A 65 21.54 5.77 22.38
C GLY A 65 20.27 5.52 21.53
N ARG A 66 19.23 6.35 21.69
CA ARG A 66 17.97 6.25 20.94
C ARG A 66 18.15 6.57 19.45
N ASN A 67 19.04 7.51 19.12
CA ASN A 67 19.32 7.95 17.74
C ASN A 67 20.31 7.02 17.02
N TRP A 68 21.23 6.39 17.74
CA TRP A 68 22.25 5.53 17.14
C TRP A 68 21.66 4.29 16.44
N GLY A 69 20.68 3.63 17.07
CA GLY A 69 20.00 2.49 16.45
C GLY A 69 19.23 2.84 15.18
N TRP A 70 18.68 4.06 15.07
CA TRP A 70 18.06 4.55 13.84
C TRP A 70 19.08 4.75 12.74
N MET A 71 20.16 5.48 13.03
CA MET A 71 21.22 5.77 12.07
C MET A 71 21.88 4.50 11.56
N VAL A 72 22.26 3.57 12.44
CA VAL A 72 22.89 2.30 12.06
C VAL A 72 21.96 1.47 11.18
N SER A 73 20.68 1.36 11.55
CA SER A 73 19.71 0.61 10.73
C SER A 73 19.53 1.21 9.33
N ALA A 74 19.52 2.55 9.21
CA ALA A 74 19.42 3.24 7.94
C ALA A 74 20.69 3.06 7.08
N ILE A 75 21.88 3.13 7.68
CA ILE A 75 23.16 2.90 6.99
C ILE A 75 23.22 1.48 6.43
N ILE A 76 22.81 0.47 7.21
CA ILE A 76 22.74 -0.92 6.74
C ILE A 76 21.81 -1.03 5.53
N CYS A 77 20.60 -0.48 5.63
CA CYS A 77 19.63 -0.49 4.54
C CYS A 77 20.21 0.12 3.26
N VAL A 78 20.75 1.34 3.34
CA VAL A 78 21.29 2.06 2.19
C VAL A 78 22.45 1.33 1.54
N ASN A 79 23.37 0.75 2.32
CA ASN A 79 24.50 -0.01 1.77
C ASN A 79 24.05 -1.28 1.03
N ILE A 80 23.08 -2.02 1.59
CA ILE A 80 22.51 -3.20 0.94
C ILE A 80 21.80 -2.81 -0.36
N LEU A 81 21.05 -1.71 -0.36
CA LEU A 81 20.38 -1.21 -1.56
C LEU A 81 21.39 -0.78 -2.63
N ILE A 82 22.44 -0.03 -2.28
CA ILE A 82 23.47 0.40 -3.24
C ILE A 82 24.18 -0.82 -3.86
N LEU A 83 24.58 -1.78 -3.02
CA LEU A 83 25.22 -3.01 -3.50
C LEU A 83 24.27 -3.83 -4.38
N GLY A 84 23.00 -3.97 -3.98
CA GLY A 84 21.97 -4.63 -4.77
C GLY A 84 21.75 -3.95 -6.12
N CYS A 85 21.59 -2.63 -6.15
CA CYS A 85 21.46 -1.86 -7.39
C CYS A 85 22.65 -2.08 -8.33
N ALA A 86 23.88 -2.08 -7.80
CA ALA A 86 25.09 -2.28 -8.59
C ALA A 86 25.14 -3.68 -9.22
N LEU A 87 24.82 -4.72 -8.45
CA LEU A 87 24.80 -6.11 -8.94
C LEU A 87 23.68 -6.36 -9.94
N VAL A 88 22.46 -5.88 -9.65
CA VAL A 88 21.30 -6.01 -10.55
C VAL A 88 21.57 -5.30 -11.87
N SER A 89 22.00 -4.04 -11.83
CA SER A 89 22.33 -3.28 -13.04
C SER A 89 23.48 -3.91 -13.82
N GLY A 90 24.48 -4.45 -13.12
CA GLY A 90 25.60 -5.17 -13.73
C GLY A 90 25.17 -6.44 -14.44
N SER A 91 24.22 -7.19 -13.88
CA SER A 91 23.68 -8.41 -14.49
C SER A 91 22.77 -8.16 -15.70
N ALA A 92 22.25 -6.93 -15.84
CA ALA A 92 21.32 -6.58 -16.92
C ALA A 92 22.01 -6.38 -18.28
N TYR A 93 23.32 -6.16 -18.30
CA TYR A 93 24.07 -5.88 -19.52
C TYR A 93 25.11 -6.97 -19.79
N ASN A 94 24.95 -7.68 -20.91
CA ASN A 94 25.87 -8.75 -21.36
C ASN A 94 27.33 -8.30 -21.58
N ASN A 95 27.60 -6.98 -21.63
CA ASN A 95 28.93 -6.41 -21.80
C ASN A 95 29.74 -6.33 -20.49
N VAL A 96 29.14 -6.66 -19.34
CA VAL A 96 29.78 -6.60 -18.03
C VAL A 96 30.12 -8.01 -17.54
N LYS A 97 31.28 -8.19 -16.90
CA LYS A 97 31.75 -9.49 -16.37
C LYS A 97 30.99 -9.99 -15.12
N ILE A 98 29.76 -9.54 -14.89
CA ILE A 98 28.94 -9.99 -13.75
C ILE A 98 27.96 -11.03 -14.29
N SER A 99 28.10 -12.26 -13.82
CA SER A 99 27.24 -13.36 -14.26
C SER A 99 26.01 -13.45 -13.34
N THR A 100 24.88 -13.94 -13.85
CA THR A 100 23.67 -14.17 -13.03
C THR A 100 23.89 -14.99 -11.76
N PRO A 101 24.72 -16.06 -11.77
CA PRO A 101 25.03 -16.79 -10.55
C PRO A 101 25.60 -15.90 -9.44
N ASP A 102 26.37 -14.86 -9.77
CA ASP A 102 26.96 -13.94 -8.79
C ASP A 102 25.86 -13.14 -8.07
N LEU A 103 24.88 -12.62 -8.83
CA LEU A 103 23.70 -11.96 -8.28
C LEU A 103 22.88 -12.92 -7.41
N GLN A 104 22.67 -14.16 -7.89
CA GLN A 104 21.92 -15.18 -7.13
C GLN A 104 22.60 -15.55 -5.82
N VAL A 105 23.93 -15.67 -5.78
CA VAL A 105 24.68 -15.93 -4.54
C VAL A 105 24.48 -14.78 -3.54
N PHE A 106 24.57 -13.53 -3.99
CA PHE A 106 24.28 -12.37 -3.14
C PHE A 106 22.85 -12.41 -2.58
N LEU A 107 21.86 -12.70 -3.43
CA LEU A 107 20.46 -12.82 -3.02
C LEU A 107 20.26 -13.94 -2.00
N ILE A 108 20.86 -15.11 -2.21
CA ILE A 108 20.82 -16.23 -1.26
C ILE A 108 21.33 -15.80 0.12
N ILE A 109 22.47 -15.10 0.16
CA ILE A 109 23.07 -14.63 1.42
C ILE A 109 22.12 -13.70 2.15
N ILE A 110 21.56 -12.68 1.48
CA ILE A 110 20.65 -11.73 2.14
C ILE A 110 19.34 -12.40 2.57
N LEU A 111 18.80 -13.36 1.80
CA LEU A 111 17.58 -14.09 2.12
C LEU A 111 17.75 -14.97 3.37
N LEU A 112 18.88 -15.67 3.47
CA LEU A 112 19.21 -16.47 4.64
C LEU A 112 19.39 -15.60 5.88
N LEU A 113 20.12 -14.49 5.77
CA LEU A 113 20.32 -13.55 6.88
C LEU A 113 18.99 -12.97 7.37
N THR A 114 18.08 -12.57 6.47
CA THR A 114 16.73 -12.11 6.85
C THR A 114 15.91 -13.21 7.51
N SER A 115 15.95 -14.43 6.96
CA SER A 115 15.18 -15.56 7.49
C SER A 115 15.62 -15.92 8.91
N ILE A 116 16.94 -15.98 9.14
CA ILE A 116 17.53 -16.23 10.46
C ILE A 116 17.08 -15.17 11.47
N TRP A 117 17.09 -13.89 11.07
CA TRP A 117 16.64 -12.81 11.95
C TRP A 117 15.14 -12.91 12.29
N MET A 118 14.28 -13.19 11.30
CA MET A 118 12.83 -13.36 11.54
C MET A 118 12.54 -14.54 12.48
N VAL A 119 13.25 -15.66 12.31
CA VAL A 119 13.14 -16.83 13.21
C VAL A 119 13.63 -16.48 14.61
N TYR A 120 14.76 -15.79 14.74
CA TYR A 120 15.27 -15.28 16.02
C TYR A 120 14.22 -14.40 16.72
N TYR A 121 13.58 -13.47 15.99
CA TYR A 121 12.54 -12.61 16.54
C TYR A 121 11.36 -13.43 17.08
N CYS A 122 10.84 -14.37 16.27
CA CYS A 122 9.68 -15.20 16.64
C CYS A 122 9.97 -16.08 17.87
N ILE A 123 11.17 -16.64 17.98
CA ILE A 123 11.52 -17.57 19.05
C ILE A 123 11.94 -16.83 20.34
N TYR A 124 12.75 -15.79 20.21
CA TYR A 124 13.39 -15.13 21.35
C TYR A 124 12.67 -13.84 21.74
N THR A 125 12.53 -12.89 20.80
CA THR A 125 12.01 -11.55 21.10
C THR A 125 10.55 -11.60 21.56
N VAL A 126 9.71 -12.38 20.89
CA VAL A 126 8.27 -12.50 21.23
C VAL A 126 8.05 -13.22 22.56
N ARG A 127 8.89 -14.21 22.91
CA ARG A 127 8.77 -14.97 24.16
C ARG A 127 9.33 -14.24 25.37
N THR A 128 10.09 -13.17 25.16
CA THR A 128 10.63 -12.37 26.26
C THR A 128 9.51 -11.52 26.85
N GLU A 129 9.21 -11.71 28.14
CA GLU A 129 8.18 -10.93 28.84
C GLU A 129 8.44 -9.42 28.68
N ASN A 130 7.37 -8.66 28.47
CA ASN A 130 7.39 -7.20 28.28
C ASN A 130 8.17 -6.68 27.04
N ALA A 131 8.58 -7.55 26.10
CA ALA A 131 9.22 -7.10 24.86
C ALA A 131 8.24 -6.44 23.87
N VAL A 132 6.99 -6.93 23.84
CA VAL A 132 5.89 -6.42 23.01
C VAL A 132 4.68 -6.12 23.91
N ILE A 133 4.66 -4.93 24.50
CA ILE A 133 3.60 -4.51 25.42
C ILE A 133 2.43 -3.89 24.67
N TYR A 134 2.72 -3.14 23.60
CA TYR A 134 1.73 -2.38 22.86
C TYR A 134 1.52 -2.96 21.47
N LYS A 135 0.28 -2.88 20.98
CA LYS A 135 -0.08 -3.14 19.59
C LYS A 135 -0.62 -1.87 18.96
N ASP A 136 -0.19 -1.60 17.74
CA ASP A 136 -0.72 -0.48 16.96
C ASP A 136 -1.95 -0.93 16.19
N ASP A 137 -3.13 -0.44 16.58
CA ASP A 137 -4.38 -0.80 15.91
C ASP A 137 -4.45 -0.37 14.45
N HIS A 138 -3.72 0.70 14.09
CA HIS A 138 -3.63 1.20 12.72
C HIS A 138 -2.54 0.49 11.90
N ALA A 139 -1.66 -0.30 12.52
CA ALA A 139 -0.63 -1.03 11.81
C ALA A 139 -1.18 -2.34 11.21
N GLY A 140 -0.84 -2.61 9.95
CA GLY A 140 -1.26 -3.85 9.29
C GLY A 140 -2.78 -3.99 9.23
N PRO A 141 -3.51 -3.08 8.55
CA PRO A 141 -4.94 -3.21 8.36
C PRO A 141 -5.27 -4.55 7.70
N VAL A 142 -6.50 -5.05 7.93
CA VAL A 142 -6.92 -6.41 7.52
C VAL A 142 -6.71 -6.66 6.03
N TRP A 143 -6.95 -5.64 5.20
CA TRP A 143 -6.74 -5.73 3.76
C TRP A 143 -5.26 -5.90 3.38
N LEU A 144 -4.34 -5.20 4.07
CA LEU A 144 -2.89 -5.27 3.80
C LEU A 144 -2.34 -6.65 4.13
N ARG A 145 -2.81 -7.22 5.25
CA ARG A 145 -2.51 -8.59 5.65
C ARG A 145 -3.09 -9.62 4.68
N GLY A 146 -4.34 -9.41 4.24
CA GLY A 146 -4.99 -10.27 3.25
C GLY A 146 -4.25 -10.27 1.90
N GLY A 147 -3.86 -9.09 1.42
CA GLY A 147 -3.06 -8.93 0.20
C GLY A 147 -1.69 -9.60 0.30
N LEU A 148 -1.01 -9.45 1.45
CA LEU A 148 0.25 -10.15 1.71
C LEU A 148 0.13 -11.67 1.54
N VAL A 149 -0.87 -12.28 2.17
CA VAL A 149 -1.06 -13.73 2.11
C VAL A 149 -1.43 -14.18 0.70
N LEU A 150 -2.29 -13.43 0.02
CA LEU A 150 -2.70 -13.74 -1.36
C LEU A 150 -1.49 -13.75 -2.30
N PHE A 151 -0.68 -12.70 -2.31
CA PHE A 151 0.50 -12.65 -3.18
C PHE A 151 1.63 -13.55 -2.71
N GLY A 152 1.76 -13.78 -1.39
CA GLY A 152 2.71 -14.76 -0.87
C GLY A 152 2.39 -16.15 -1.40
N LEU A 153 1.10 -16.54 -1.43
CA LEU A 153 0.66 -17.82 -1.97
C LEU A 153 0.89 -17.92 -3.48
N LEU A 154 0.58 -16.86 -4.25
CA LEU A 154 0.86 -16.82 -5.69
C LEU A 154 2.37 -16.86 -6.00
N SER A 155 3.19 -16.21 -5.17
CA SER A 155 4.65 -16.22 -5.29
C SER A 155 5.22 -17.62 -4.99
N ILE A 156 4.67 -18.33 -4.01
CA ILE A 156 5.04 -19.72 -3.73
C ILE A 156 4.71 -20.64 -4.92
N ILE A 157 3.53 -20.48 -5.53
CA ILE A 157 3.17 -21.24 -6.74
C ILE A 157 4.16 -20.94 -7.87
N MET A 158 4.54 -19.68 -8.05
CA MET A 158 5.54 -19.27 -9.03
C MET A 158 6.90 -19.94 -8.78
N ASP A 159 7.38 -19.94 -7.53
CA ASP A 159 8.63 -20.58 -7.15
C ASP A 159 8.59 -22.10 -7.37
N ILE A 160 7.45 -22.76 -7.11
CA ILE A 160 7.26 -24.19 -7.41
C ILE A 160 7.39 -24.45 -8.92
N PHE A 161 6.73 -23.66 -9.77
CA PHE A 161 6.85 -23.80 -11.22
C PHE A 161 8.25 -23.47 -11.73
N LYS A 162 8.94 -22.49 -11.12
CA LYS A 162 10.33 -22.14 -11.42
C LYS A 162 11.27 -23.29 -11.07
N ILE A 163 11.11 -23.92 -9.91
CA ILE A 163 11.86 -25.13 -9.51
C ILE A 163 11.59 -26.28 -10.48
N ALA A 164 10.32 -26.56 -10.80
CA ALA A 164 9.95 -27.63 -11.73
C ALA A 164 10.56 -27.43 -13.12
N SER A 165 10.59 -26.18 -13.61
CA SER A 165 11.26 -25.82 -14.86
C SER A 165 12.77 -26.09 -14.78
N TYR A 166 13.46 -25.61 -13.74
CA TYR A 166 14.91 -25.80 -13.60
C TYR A 166 15.34 -27.25 -13.39
N VAL A 167 14.55 -28.06 -12.70
CA VAL A 167 14.79 -29.51 -12.57
C VAL A 167 14.84 -30.17 -13.96
N GLY A 168 14.03 -29.69 -14.90
CA GLY A 168 14.03 -30.16 -16.28
C GLY A 168 15.31 -29.86 -17.08
N TYR A 169 16.14 -28.92 -16.60
CA TYR A 169 17.38 -28.44 -17.24
C TYR A 169 18.65 -28.76 -16.43
N LEU A 170 18.57 -29.60 -15.39
CA LEU A 170 19.69 -29.92 -14.47
C LEU A 170 20.98 -30.36 -15.17
N HIS A 171 20.90 -30.93 -16.37
CA HIS A 171 22.06 -31.39 -17.14
C HIS A 171 22.87 -30.25 -17.80
N CYS A 172 22.34 -29.03 -17.83
CA CYS A 172 22.90 -27.93 -18.61
C CYS A 172 23.28 -26.70 -17.79
N ASP A 173 23.02 -26.69 -16.47
CA ASP A 173 23.16 -25.47 -15.69
C ASP A 173 23.76 -25.64 -14.29
N SER A 174 24.24 -24.53 -13.72
CA SER A 174 24.88 -24.49 -12.41
C SER A 174 23.90 -24.78 -11.26
N ALA A 175 24.35 -25.56 -10.27
CA ALA A 175 23.57 -25.92 -9.08
C ALA A 175 23.03 -24.69 -8.30
N VAL A 176 23.70 -23.54 -8.40
CA VAL A 176 23.28 -22.28 -7.77
C VAL A 176 21.90 -21.83 -8.25
N LYS A 177 21.57 -22.04 -9.53
CA LYS A 177 20.29 -21.64 -10.12
C LYS A 177 19.11 -22.46 -9.61
N VAL A 178 19.37 -23.68 -9.15
CA VAL A 178 18.37 -24.54 -8.50
C VAL A 178 18.22 -24.18 -7.02
N ALA A 179 19.32 -23.83 -6.36
CA ALA A 179 19.31 -23.48 -4.94
C ALA A 179 18.54 -22.17 -4.67
N PHE A 180 18.69 -21.16 -5.52
CA PHE A 180 18.05 -19.85 -5.33
C PHE A 180 16.52 -19.92 -5.15
N PRO A 181 15.72 -20.48 -6.07
CA PRO A 181 14.27 -20.50 -5.94
C PRO A 181 13.78 -21.36 -4.76
N VAL A 182 14.54 -22.39 -4.36
CA VAL A 182 14.24 -23.18 -3.14
C VAL A 182 14.40 -22.31 -1.88
N ILE A 183 15.49 -21.54 -1.79
CA ILE A 183 15.73 -20.64 -0.66
C ILE A 183 14.71 -19.50 -0.65
N GLN A 184 14.36 -18.97 -1.82
CA GLN A 184 13.31 -17.95 -1.96
C GLN A 184 11.95 -18.46 -1.47
N LEU A 185 11.56 -19.68 -1.85
CA LEU A 185 10.31 -20.30 -1.38
C LEU A 185 10.26 -20.40 0.16
N ILE A 186 11.35 -20.84 0.78
CA ILE A 186 11.46 -20.91 2.25
C ILE A 186 11.37 -19.52 2.88
N PHE A 187 12.06 -18.54 2.28
CA PHE A 187 12.03 -17.15 2.75
C PHE A 187 10.61 -16.57 2.69
N VAL A 188 9.89 -16.71 1.58
CA VAL A 188 8.52 -16.21 1.41
C VAL A 188 7.58 -16.82 2.45
N LEU A 189 7.71 -18.12 2.74
CA LEU A 189 6.93 -18.80 3.78
C LEU A 189 7.19 -18.20 5.18
N ILE A 190 8.47 -18.08 5.56
CA ILE A 190 8.86 -17.54 6.88
C ILE A 190 8.40 -16.08 7.01
N GLN A 191 8.62 -15.28 5.96
CA GLN A 191 8.31 -13.86 5.96
C GLN A 191 6.80 -13.59 5.97
N THR A 192 6.02 -14.31 5.17
CA THR A 192 4.56 -14.18 5.14
C THR A 192 4.00 -14.49 6.52
N TYR A 193 4.47 -15.56 7.16
CA TYR A 193 4.09 -15.89 8.53
C TYR A 193 4.46 -14.78 9.52
N PHE A 194 5.71 -14.31 9.48
CA PHE A 194 6.21 -13.26 10.36
C PHE A 194 5.38 -11.97 10.26
N LEU A 195 5.19 -11.43 9.04
CA LEU A 195 4.46 -10.19 8.81
C LEU A 195 2.95 -10.33 9.09
N TRP A 196 2.36 -11.49 8.82
CA TRP A 196 0.95 -11.75 9.13
C TRP A 196 0.66 -11.65 10.63
N ILE A 197 1.47 -12.32 11.45
CA ILE A 197 1.28 -12.38 12.91
C ILE A 197 1.75 -11.09 13.59
N HIS A 198 2.96 -10.63 13.26
CA HIS A 198 3.69 -9.61 14.04
C HIS A 198 3.57 -8.17 13.50
N SER A 199 2.81 -7.94 12.41
CA SER A 199 2.68 -6.59 11.81
C SER A 199 2.15 -5.49 12.75
N LYS A 200 1.53 -5.87 13.87
CA LYS A 200 0.99 -4.92 14.88
C LYS A 200 1.92 -4.66 16.06
N ASP A 201 3.01 -5.40 16.18
CA ASP A 201 3.84 -5.39 17.38
C ASP A 201 4.63 -4.08 17.53
N CYS A 202 4.51 -3.42 18.70
CA CYS A 202 5.35 -2.28 19.06
C CYS A 202 6.43 -2.73 20.05
N VAL A 203 7.62 -3.02 19.51
CA VAL A 203 8.74 -3.56 20.29
C VAL A 203 9.41 -2.50 21.16
N GLN A 204 9.50 -2.73 22.48
CA GLN A 204 10.05 -1.76 23.44
C GLN A 204 11.45 -2.11 23.96
N LEU A 205 11.78 -3.40 24.06
CA LEU A 205 13.03 -3.85 24.71
C LEU A 205 14.23 -3.87 23.74
N GLN A 206 14.23 -4.74 22.73
CA GLN A 206 15.36 -4.93 21.80
C GLN A 206 15.35 -3.96 20.61
N ARG A 207 15.21 -2.65 20.86
CA ARG A 207 14.96 -1.64 19.82
C ARG A 207 16.02 -1.64 18.71
N ASN A 208 17.30 -1.76 19.04
CA ASN A 208 18.38 -1.66 18.05
C ASN A 208 18.44 -2.88 17.14
N VAL A 209 18.37 -4.09 17.70
CA VAL A 209 18.39 -5.35 16.93
C VAL A 209 17.16 -5.45 16.04
N THR A 210 15.98 -5.12 16.57
CA THR A 210 14.73 -5.12 15.79
C THR A 210 14.78 -4.08 14.67
N ARG A 211 15.30 -2.87 14.92
CA ARG A 211 15.44 -1.85 13.87
C ARG A 211 16.37 -2.30 12.74
N CYS A 212 17.52 -2.87 13.08
CA CYS A 212 18.45 -3.38 12.07
C CYS A 212 17.84 -4.51 11.24
N GLY A 213 17.16 -5.46 11.88
CA GLY A 213 16.58 -6.59 11.15
C GLY A 213 15.32 -6.25 10.34
N LEU A 214 14.51 -5.28 10.77
CA LEU A 214 13.42 -4.74 9.94
C LEU A 214 13.95 -3.96 8.73
N MET A 215 15.05 -3.21 8.91
CA MET A 215 15.72 -2.53 7.78
C MET A 215 16.42 -3.50 6.83
N LEU A 216 17.01 -4.57 7.37
CA LEU A 216 17.53 -5.69 6.58
C LEU A 216 16.40 -6.32 5.75
N THR A 217 15.28 -6.65 6.40
CA THR A 217 14.07 -7.17 5.73
C THR A 217 13.60 -6.21 4.63
N LEU A 218 13.43 -4.92 4.92
CA LEU A 218 13.05 -3.91 3.93
C LEU A 218 14.01 -3.88 2.74
N SER A 219 15.31 -3.83 3.00
CA SER A 219 16.32 -3.78 1.92
C SER A 219 16.30 -5.05 1.07
N THR A 220 16.17 -6.24 1.67
CA THR A 220 16.09 -7.50 0.94
C THR A 220 14.89 -7.54 0.00
N ASN A 221 13.72 -7.09 0.45
CA ASN A 221 12.53 -7.07 -0.40
C ASN A 221 12.65 -6.05 -1.55
N LEU A 222 13.25 -4.89 -1.30
CA LEU A 222 13.49 -3.92 -2.37
C LEU A 222 14.53 -4.43 -3.39
N VAL A 223 15.57 -5.15 -2.95
CA VAL A 223 16.54 -5.79 -3.86
C VAL A 223 15.90 -6.93 -4.66
N LEU A 224 15.05 -7.76 -4.03
CA LEU A 224 14.26 -8.76 -4.72
C LEU A 224 13.34 -8.12 -5.75
N TRP A 225 12.64 -7.05 -5.37
CA TRP A 225 11.80 -6.28 -6.29
C TRP A 225 12.59 -5.75 -7.49
N MET A 226 13.74 -5.11 -7.26
CA MET A 226 14.61 -4.60 -8.34
C MET A 226 15.11 -5.72 -9.25
N THR A 227 15.54 -6.84 -8.67
CA THR A 227 15.96 -8.02 -9.41
C THR A 227 14.83 -8.53 -10.28
N ASN A 228 13.64 -8.64 -9.67
CA ASN A 228 12.49 -9.19 -10.34
C ASN A 228 12.09 -8.29 -11.52
N VAL A 229 11.89 -6.99 -11.27
CA VAL A 229 11.60 -6.02 -12.32
C VAL A 229 12.63 -6.10 -13.44
N THR A 230 13.92 -6.16 -13.13
CA THR A 230 14.99 -6.23 -14.14
C THR A 230 14.93 -7.53 -14.94
N GLU A 231 14.68 -8.67 -14.31
CA GLU A 231 14.55 -9.95 -15.00
C GLU A 231 13.28 -10.00 -15.87
N GLU A 232 12.12 -9.53 -15.39
CA GLU A 232 10.90 -9.38 -16.21
C GLU A 232 11.18 -8.51 -17.44
N SER A 233 11.91 -7.40 -17.25
CA SER A 233 12.30 -6.46 -18.30
C SER A 233 13.17 -7.10 -19.37
N LEU A 234 14.21 -7.84 -18.95
CA LEU A 234 15.16 -8.47 -19.87
C LEU A 234 14.48 -9.57 -20.70
N HIS A 235 13.66 -10.41 -20.06
CA HIS A 235 12.94 -11.48 -20.76
C HIS A 235 11.99 -10.96 -21.83
N GLN A 236 11.52 -9.72 -21.70
CA GLN A 236 10.59 -9.10 -22.64
C GLN A 236 11.29 -8.25 -23.71
N THR A 237 12.61 -8.03 -23.62
CA THR A 237 13.31 -7.02 -24.44
C THR A 237 14.45 -7.53 -25.30
N VAL A 238 14.97 -8.73 -25.05
CA VAL A 238 16.02 -9.29 -25.91
C VAL A 238 15.41 -9.79 -27.23
N LEU A 239 15.64 -9.03 -28.30
CA LEU A 239 15.48 -9.49 -29.68
C LEU A 239 16.48 -10.65 -29.94
N PRO A 240 16.10 -11.73 -30.64
CA PRO A 240 17.07 -12.74 -31.04
C PRO A 240 18.07 -12.16 -32.04
N ASP A 241 19.36 -12.28 -31.73
CA ASP A 241 20.44 -12.11 -32.71
C ASP A 241 20.29 -13.22 -33.76
N TYR A 242 19.82 -12.88 -34.96
CA TYR A 242 19.97 -13.75 -36.11
C TYR A 242 21.37 -13.51 -36.69
N PRO A 243 22.20 -14.54 -36.92
CA PRO A 243 23.41 -14.36 -37.71
C PRO A 243 23.01 -13.93 -39.12
N ASP A 244 23.64 -12.87 -39.64
CA ASP A 244 23.41 -12.14 -40.91
C ASP A 244 23.53 -12.99 -42.21
N SER A 245 23.09 -14.24 -42.23
CA SER A 245 23.38 -15.22 -43.28
C SER A 245 22.14 -15.85 -43.95
N TYR A 246 20.92 -15.36 -43.71
CA TYR A 246 19.73 -15.86 -44.43
C TYR A 246 19.08 -14.77 -45.28
N PRO A 247 18.80 -15.03 -46.57
CA PRO A 247 18.28 -14.03 -47.48
C PRO A 247 16.85 -13.66 -47.07
N ASP A 248 16.70 -12.36 -46.84
CA ASP A 248 15.50 -11.52 -46.89
C ASP A 248 14.32 -12.19 -47.61
N ASN A 249 13.48 -12.92 -46.86
CA ASN A 249 12.15 -13.42 -47.28
C ASN A 249 11.33 -14.07 -46.14
N THR A 250 11.65 -13.80 -44.87
CA THR A 250 10.79 -14.18 -43.75
C THR A 250 10.04 -12.95 -43.27
N THR A 251 8.75 -12.96 -43.58
CA THR A 251 7.68 -12.11 -43.07
C THR A 251 7.91 -11.66 -41.63
N LYS A 252 7.66 -10.37 -41.37
CA LYS A 252 7.60 -9.74 -40.04
C LYS A 252 6.85 -10.64 -39.06
N LEU A 253 7.58 -11.48 -38.36
CA LEU A 253 7.05 -12.33 -37.31
C LEU A 253 6.74 -11.41 -36.13
N SER A 254 5.46 -11.29 -35.78
CA SER A 254 4.94 -10.45 -34.68
C SER A 254 5.84 -10.51 -33.46
N GLY A 255 6.34 -9.36 -32.99
CA GLY A 255 7.39 -9.26 -31.96
C GLY A 255 7.13 -10.14 -30.73
N ARG A 256 5.86 -10.28 -30.31
CA ARG A 256 5.46 -11.02 -29.09
C ARG A 256 5.84 -12.52 -29.06
N ASN A 257 5.76 -13.25 -30.17
CA ASN A 257 6.16 -14.68 -30.20
C ASN A 257 7.68 -14.87 -30.32
N LEU A 258 8.40 -13.83 -30.71
CA LEU A 258 9.86 -13.79 -30.79
C LEU A 258 10.50 -13.60 -29.39
N TYR A 259 9.90 -12.75 -28.53
CA TYR A 259 10.40 -12.46 -27.17
C TYR A 259 10.31 -13.66 -26.20
N ILE A 260 9.37 -14.59 -26.39
CA ILE A 260 9.19 -15.76 -25.51
C ILE A 260 10.32 -16.81 -25.70
N SER A 261 11.00 -16.78 -26.85
CA SER A 261 11.94 -17.83 -27.26
C SER A 261 13.29 -17.80 -26.53
N LYS A 262 13.82 -16.63 -26.16
CA LYS A 262 15.14 -16.50 -25.48
C LYS A 262 15.09 -16.44 -23.95
N ALA A 263 13.91 -16.51 -23.34
CA ALA A 263 13.76 -16.52 -21.88
C ALA A 263 14.20 -17.84 -21.20
N GLY A 264 14.89 -18.73 -21.93
CA GLY A 264 15.48 -19.93 -21.36
C GLY A 264 16.77 -19.59 -20.65
N TYR A 265 16.78 -19.68 -19.32
CA TYR A 265 18.04 -19.88 -18.61
C TYR A 265 18.60 -21.25 -19.04
N GLY A 266 19.63 -21.20 -19.89
CA GLY A 266 20.28 -22.38 -20.45
C GLY A 266 20.90 -22.07 -21.81
N ASP A 267 22.06 -22.65 -22.08
CA ASP A 267 22.72 -22.61 -23.38
C ASP A 267 21.73 -22.99 -24.50
N GLU A 268 21.81 -22.34 -25.67
CA GLU A 268 20.91 -22.51 -26.84
C GLU A 268 20.82 -23.98 -27.33
N LYS A 269 21.67 -24.85 -26.79
CA LYS A 269 21.80 -26.27 -27.12
C LYS A 269 21.16 -27.23 -26.11
N CYS A 270 20.55 -26.75 -25.03
CA CYS A 270 20.01 -27.63 -24.00
C CYS A 270 18.61 -28.16 -24.33
N LYS A 271 18.44 -29.49 -24.33
CA LYS A 271 17.14 -30.15 -24.45
C LYS A 271 16.55 -30.41 -23.08
N CYS A 272 15.31 -29.96 -22.85
CA CYS A 272 14.59 -30.27 -21.62
C CYS A 272 14.31 -31.78 -21.51
N SER A 273 14.45 -32.31 -20.29
CA SER A 273 14.20 -33.72 -19.94
C SER A 273 12.71 -34.15 -20.00
N HIS A 274 11.77 -33.20 -19.82
CA HIS A 274 10.32 -33.47 -19.77
C HIS A 274 9.52 -32.67 -20.80
N THR A 275 8.41 -33.23 -21.29
CA THR A 275 7.52 -32.58 -22.27
C THR A 275 6.80 -31.33 -21.74
N SER A 276 6.69 -31.16 -20.42
CA SER A 276 5.95 -30.06 -19.78
C SER A 276 6.79 -28.81 -19.49
N CYS A 277 8.07 -28.76 -19.87
CA CYS A 277 8.94 -27.60 -19.60
C CYS A 277 8.37 -26.28 -20.13
N SER A 278 7.81 -26.28 -21.35
CA SER A 278 7.23 -25.09 -21.97
C SER A 278 6.03 -24.56 -21.18
N ILE A 279 5.18 -25.46 -20.67
CA ILE A 279 3.99 -25.10 -19.87
C ILE A 279 4.41 -24.47 -18.54
N PHE A 280 5.39 -25.07 -17.85
CA PHE A 280 5.91 -24.48 -16.62
C PHE A 280 6.59 -23.13 -16.87
N LYS A 281 7.34 -23.03 -17.97
CA LYS A 281 7.97 -21.79 -18.43
C LYS A 281 6.92 -20.68 -18.54
N GLU A 282 5.88 -20.94 -19.33
CA GLU A 282 4.77 -20.02 -19.53
C GLU A 282 4.04 -19.67 -18.23
N ALA A 283 3.74 -20.67 -17.39
CA ALA A 283 3.00 -20.47 -16.16
C ALA A 283 3.72 -19.57 -15.14
N TYR A 284 5.03 -19.76 -14.92
CA TYR A 284 5.75 -18.91 -13.97
C TYR A 284 5.94 -17.48 -14.51
N TYR A 285 5.96 -17.26 -15.82
CA TYR A 285 5.99 -15.91 -16.40
C TYR A 285 4.74 -15.11 -16.08
N TYR A 286 3.54 -15.70 -16.23
CA TYR A 286 2.31 -15.00 -15.86
C TYR A 286 2.21 -14.70 -14.36
N LEU A 287 2.93 -15.46 -13.53
CA LEU A 287 2.92 -15.25 -12.08
C LEU A 287 3.99 -14.27 -11.58
N TYR A 288 4.87 -13.82 -12.47
CA TYR A 288 5.99 -12.95 -12.15
C TYR A 288 5.57 -11.61 -11.48
N PRO A 289 4.53 -10.91 -11.98
CA PRO A 289 4.06 -9.66 -11.38
C PRO A 289 3.60 -9.82 -9.92
N PHE A 290 3.10 -10.99 -9.52
CA PHE A 290 2.66 -11.20 -8.14
C PHE A 290 3.81 -11.22 -7.13
N ASN A 291 5.00 -11.67 -7.53
CA ASN A 291 6.19 -11.62 -6.66
C ASN A 291 6.77 -10.20 -6.54
N ILE A 292 6.68 -9.43 -7.63
CA ILE A 292 6.98 -7.99 -7.62
C ILE A 292 6.08 -7.29 -6.59
N GLU A 293 4.76 -7.53 -6.65
CA GLU A 293 3.79 -6.97 -5.72
C GLU A 293 4.03 -7.44 -4.28
N TYR A 294 4.22 -8.75 -4.06
CA TYR A 294 4.53 -9.31 -2.73
C TYR A 294 5.73 -8.59 -2.08
N SER A 295 6.80 -8.40 -2.83
CA SER A 295 8.02 -7.73 -2.35
C SER A 295 7.76 -6.28 -1.95
N LEU A 296 6.93 -5.53 -2.68
CA LEU A 296 6.54 -4.15 -2.32
C LEU A 296 5.67 -4.11 -1.06
N PHE A 297 4.67 -5.00 -0.95
CA PHE A 297 3.83 -5.11 0.25
C PHE A 297 4.67 -5.42 1.49
N ALA A 298 5.55 -6.40 1.39
CA ALA A 298 6.43 -6.79 2.48
C ALA A 298 7.38 -5.65 2.89
N SER A 299 7.91 -4.88 1.91
CA SER A 299 8.73 -3.69 2.17
C SER A 299 7.95 -2.62 2.94
N ALA A 300 6.71 -2.34 2.52
CA ALA A 300 5.85 -1.35 3.17
C ALA A 300 5.52 -1.75 4.62
N MET A 301 5.15 -3.01 4.87
CA MET A 301 4.90 -3.50 6.22
C MET A 301 6.16 -3.49 7.10
N ALA A 302 7.31 -3.90 6.58
CA ALA A 302 8.56 -3.83 7.32
C ALA A 302 8.91 -2.38 7.72
N TYR A 303 8.64 -1.41 6.85
CA TYR A 303 8.81 0.01 7.16
C TYR A 303 7.86 0.50 8.26
N VAL A 304 6.57 0.14 8.19
CA VAL A 304 5.57 0.48 9.22
C VAL A 304 5.99 -0.09 10.58
N MET A 305 6.36 -1.37 10.61
CA MET A 305 6.87 -2.03 11.81
C MET A 305 8.12 -1.32 12.35
N TRP A 306 9.04 -0.90 11.47
CA TRP A 306 10.27 -0.21 11.87
C TRP A 306 9.99 1.16 12.50
N LYS A 307 9.03 1.92 11.96
CA LYS A 307 8.57 3.19 12.54
C LYS A 307 7.89 2.99 13.89
N ASN A 308 7.19 1.87 14.06
CA ASN A 308 6.52 1.53 15.31
C ASN A 308 7.45 1.03 16.43
N VAL A 309 8.73 0.75 16.12
CA VAL A 309 9.69 0.30 17.14
C VAL A 309 9.93 1.35 18.23
N GLY A 310 9.42 1.02 19.41
CA GLY A 310 9.50 1.80 20.63
C GLY A 310 8.60 3.04 20.65
N ARG A 311 7.53 3.02 19.86
CA ARG A 311 6.40 3.93 19.97
C ARG A 311 5.47 3.45 21.08
N VAL A 312 5.05 4.35 21.95
CA VAL A 312 4.00 4.07 22.93
C VAL A 312 2.68 4.42 22.26
N ALA A 313 1.83 3.42 22.01
CA ALA A 313 0.49 3.65 21.48
C ALA A 313 -0.45 3.91 22.66
N ALA A 314 -1.22 5.00 22.61
CA ALA A 314 -2.33 5.21 23.53
C ALA A 314 -3.44 4.20 23.19
N GLU A 315 -3.95 3.48 24.18
CA GLU A 315 -5.11 2.59 24.04
C GLU A 315 -6.30 3.41 23.55
N HIS A 316 -6.67 3.24 22.28
CA HIS A 316 -7.93 3.76 21.75
C HIS A 316 -8.89 2.59 21.63
N GLY A 317 -10.11 2.78 22.15
CA GLY A 317 -11.15 1.75 22.14
C GLY A 317 -11.43 1.23 20.74
N HIS A 318 -11.64 -0.08 20.63
CA HIS A 318 -12.00 -0.76 19.39
C HIS A 318 -13.30 -0.19 18.79
N HIS A 319 -13.18 0.68 17.79
CA HIS A 319 -14.32 1.01 16.93
C HIS A 319 -14.51 -0.09 15.90
N ASN A 320 -15.53 -0.91 16.12
CA ASN A 320 -16.01 -1.86 15.11
C ASN A 320 -16.76 -1.09 14.03
N ILE A 321 -16.06 -0.75 12.94
CA ILE A 321 -16.70 -0.17 11.76
C ILE A 321 -17.62 -1.24 11.15
N LYS A 322 -18.94 -1.03 11.23
CA LYS A 322 -19.92 -1.92 10.62
C LYS A 322 -19.98 -1.68 9.11
N PHE A 323 -19.61 -2.70 8.34
CA PHE A 323 -19.80 -2.74 6.89
C PHE A 323 -21.29 -2.90 6.58
N SER A 324 -21.94 -1.85 6.07
CA SER A 324 -23.34 -1.91 5.62
C SER A 324 -23.47 -1.35 4.21
N LEU A 325 -23.82 -2.22 3.26
CA LEU A 325 -24.15 -1.88 1.88
C LEU A 325 -25.63 -1.56 1.67
N LYS A 326 -26.45 -1.54 2.73
CA LYS A 326 -27.93 -1.57 2.61
C LYS A 326 -28.58 -0.37 1.91
N ASP A 327 -27.83 0.70 1.59
CA ASP A 327 -28.33 1.89 0.90
C ASP A 327 -27.51 2.28 -0.35
N ILE A 328 -26.59 1.42 -0.81
CA ILE A 328 -25.62 1.71 -1.89
C ILE A 328 -25.88 0.76 -3.05
N PHE A 329 -26.27 1.28 -4.21
CA PHE A 329 -26.65 0.47 -5.36
C PHE A 329 -26.03 0.95 -6.67
N LEU A 330 -25.94 2.27 -6.86
CA LEU A 330 -25.60 2.83 -8.18
C LEU A 330 -24.13 2.62 -8.54
N GLY A 331 -23.24 2.96 -7.62
CA GLY A 331 -21.78 2.83 -7.73
C GLY A 331 -21.33 1.37 -7.91
N PRO A 332 -21.75 0.41 -7.06
CA PRO A 332 -21.44 -1.00 -7.27
C PRO A 332 -21.94 -1.53 -8.62
N VAL A 333 -23.16 -1.20 -9.04
CA VAL A 333 -23.73 -1.69 -10.31
C VAL A 333 -22.93 -1.16 -11.50
N PHE A 334 -22.68 0.14 -11.58
CA PHE A 334 -21.87 0.72 -12.66
C PHE A 334 -20.42 0.24 -12.61
N GLY A 335 -19.85 0.06 -11.42
CA GLY A 335 -18.49 -0.45 -11.27
C GLY A 335 -18.37 -1.91 -11.70
N ILE A 336 -19.33 -2.77 -11.36
CA ILE A 336 -19.36 -4.18 -11.81
C ILE A 336 -19.53 -4.23 -13.33
N PHE A 337 -20.43 -3.43 -13.90
CA PHE A 337 -20.59 -3.34 -15.35
C PHE A 337 -19.27 -2.95 -16.03
N LEU A 338 -18.60 -1.92 -15.50
CA LEU A 338 -17.30 -1.46 -15.98
C LEU A 338 -16.23 -2.56 -15.90
N VAL A 339 -16.14 -3.29 -14.78
CA VAL A 339 -15.22 -4.43 -14.63
C VAL A 339 -15.51 -5.52 -15.66
N ILE A 340 -16.78 -5.93 -15.82
CA ILE A 340 -17.17 -6.97 -16.78
C ILE A 340 -16.81 -6.54 -18.20
N THR A 341 -17.18 -5.33 -18.61
CA THR A 341 -16.90 -4.86 -19.96
C THR A 341 -15.39 -4.72 -20.19
N GLY A 342 -14.65 -4.20 -19.20
CA GLY A 342 -13.18 -4.13 -19.26
C GLY A 342 -12.54 -5.50 -19.39
N LEU A 343 -12.97 -6.50 -18.61
CA LEU A 343 -12.46 -7.87 -18.68
C LEU A 343 -12.73 -8.51 -20.05
N VAL A 344 -13.94 -8.35 -20.59
CA VAL A 344 -14.27 -8.86 -21.93
C VAL A 344 -13.35 -8.25 -22.98
N THR A 345 -13.14 -6.93 -22.93
CA THR A 345 -12.27 -6.25 -23.90
C THR A 345 -10.80 -6.64 -23.75
N PHE A 346 -10.33 -6.86 -22.52
CA PHE A 346 -8.99 -7.35 -22.23
C PHE A 346 -8.77 -8.78 -22.76
N ILE A 347 -9.73 -9.68 -22.53
CA ILE A 347 -9.65 -11.07 -23.03
C ILE A 347 -9.61 -11.07 -24.55
N VAL A 348 -10.46 -10.27 -25.21
CA VAL A 348 -10.46 -10.15 -26.68
C VAL A 348 -9.11 -9.64 -27.19
N TYR A 349 -8.55 -8.60 -26.55
CA TYR A 349 -7.24 -8.07 -26.91
C TYR A 349 -6.12 -9.11 -26.76
N GLU A 350 -6.04 -9.79 -25.61
CA GLU A 350 -5.02 -10.83 -25.38
C GLU A 350 -5.18 -12.03 -26.33
N MET A 351 -6.41 -12.46 -26.60
CA MET A 351 -6.67 -13.55 -27.54
C MET A 351 -6.24 -13.18 -28.97
N GLU A 352 -6.49 -11.94 -29.41
CA GLU A 352 -6.15 -11.52 -30.77
C GLU A 352 -4.66 -11.22 -30.93
N MET A 353 -4.01 -10.67 -29.89
CA MET A 353 -2.56 -10.47 -29.88
C MET A 353 -1.76 -11.78 -29.93
N LYS A 354 -2.31 -12.87 -29.38
CA LYS A 354 -1.67 -14.19 -29.36
C LYS A 354 -1.82 -15.00 -30.66
N LYS A 355 -2.75 -14.64 -31.55
CA LYS A 355 -2.92 -15.37 -32.81
C LYS A 355 -1.77 -15.09 -33.75
N ASP A 356 -1.19 -16.17 -34.30
CA ASP A 356 -0.14 -16.16 -35.33
C ASP A 356 -0.67 -15.73 -36.72
N GLU A 357 -1.98 -15.51 -36.86
CA GLU A 357 -2.59 -15.13 -38.13
C GLU A 357 -2.27 -13.67 -38.47
N TYR A 358 -1.61 -13.46 -39.60
CA TYR A 358 -1.16 -12.16 -40.11
C TYR A 358 -2.35 -11.35 -40.67
N ASP A 359 -3.27 -10.93 -39.81
CA ASP A 359 -4.33 -9.98 -40.15
C ASP A 359 -4.11 -8.69 -39.34
N ASP A 360 -3.21 -7.84 -39.84
CA ASP A 360 -2.83 -6.55 -39.23
C ASP A 360 -4.06 -5.70 -38.87
N LYS A 361 -5.14 -5.78 -39.66
CA LYS A 361 -6.39 -5.04 -39.40
C LYS A 361 -7.11 -5.51 -38.14
N LYS A 362 -7.09 -6.80 -37.82
CA LYS A 362 -7.73 -7.32 -36.60
C LYS A 362 -6.93 -6.95 -35.36
N LYS A 363 -5.60 -6.98 -35.45
CA LYS A 363 -4.70 -6.51 -34.38
C LYS A 363 -4.90 -5.03 -34.09
N ASP A 364 -4.92 -4.18 -35.12
CA ASP A 364 -5.20 -2.75 -34.97
C ASP A 364 -6.58 -2.49 -34.35
N THR A 365 -7.59 -3.27 -34.75
CA THR A 365 -8.95 -3.17 -34.20
C THR A 365 -8.98 -3.55 -32.71
N ALA A 366 -8.26 -4.60 -32.32
CA ALA A 366 -8.17 -5.05 -30.93
C ALA A 366 -7.45 -4.03 -30.04
N VAL A 367 -6.33 -3.47 -30.51
CA VAL A 367 -5.58 -2.39 -29.83
C VAL A 367 -6.45 -1.15 -29.69
N MET A 368 -7.16 -0.75 -30.75
CA MET A 368 -8.09 0.38 -30.71
C MET A 368 -9.22 0.16 -29.69
N MET A 369 -9.83 -1.03 -29.67
CA MET A 369 -10.87 -1.37 -28.70
C MET A 369 -10.34 -1.28 -27.26
N HIS A 370 -9.13 -1.78 -27.01
CA HIS A 370 -8.48 -1.66 -25.70
C HIS A 370 -8.26 -0.20 -25.29
N PHE A 371 -7.70 0.64 -26.16
CA PHE A 371 -7.49 2.06 -25.87
C PHE A 371 -8.79 2.82 -25.62
N VAL A 372 -9.81 2.63 -26.47
CA VAL A 372 -11.10 3.30 -26.33
C VAL A 372 -11.76 2.92 -25.00
N MET A 373 -11.74 1.65 -24.63
CA MET A 373 -12.34 1.20 -23.38
C MET A 373 -11.59 1.72 -22.16
N ASN A 374 -10.26 1.74 -22.20
CA ASN A 374 -9.45 2.34 -21.14
C ASN A 374 -9.71 3.85 -20.99
N ILE A 375 -9.83 4.58 -22.11
CA ILE A 375 -10.21 6.00 -22.12
C ILE A 375 -11.59 6.19 -21.48
N VAL A 376 -12.58 5.36 -21.83
CA VAL A 376 -13.91 5.41 -21.23
C VAL A 376 -13.85 5.15 -19.72
N ILE A 377 -13.09 4.14 -19.29
CA ILE A 377 -12.92 3.83 -17.86
C ILE A 377 -12.33 5.03 -17.12
N VAL A 378 -11.20 5.57 -17.62
CA VAL A 378 -10.48 6.66 -16.97
C VAL A 378 -11.28 7.96 -16.95
N THR A 379 -12.00 8.28 -18.02
CA THR A 379 -12.89 9.46 -18.05
C THR A 379 -14.03 9.35 -17.06
N LEU A 380 -14.70 8.20 -16.97
CA LEU A 380 -15.76 7.97 -15.98
C LEU A 380 -15.22 8.02 -14.54
N MET A 381 -14.03 7.49 -14.30
CA MET A 381 -13.33 7.62 -13.03
C MET A 381 -13.05 9.10 -12.71
N SER A 382 -12.51 9.88 -13.64
CA SER A 382 -12.26 11.31 -13.44
C SER A 382 -13.52 12.10 -13.11
N VAL A 383 -14.62 11.88 -13.84
CA VAL A 383 -15.91 12.52 -13.55
C VAL A 383 -16.38 12.17 -12.13
N SER A 384 -16.28 10.90 -11.74
CA SER A 384 -16.67 10.43 -10.41
C SER A 384 -15.79 11.03 -9.31
N THR A 385 -14.48 11.14 -9.55
CA THR A 385 -13.53 11.77 -8.62
C THR A 385 -13.83 13.27 -8.46
N VAL A 386 -14.14 13.99 -9.54
CA VAL A 386 -14.55 15.41 -9.47
C VAL A 386 -15.82 15.57 -8.64
N ILE A 387 -16.80 14.69 -8.81
CA ILE A 387 -18.03 14.68 -7.99
C ILE A 387 -17.68 14.47 -6.51
N GLY A 388 -16.82 13.50 -6.19
CA GLY A 388 -16.33 13.27 -4.83
C GLY A 388 -15.63 14.49 -4.22
N CYS A 389 -14.73 15.12 -4.97
CA CYS A 389 -14.04 16.34 -4.56
C CYS A 389 -15.00 17.54 -4.37
N ALA A 390 -16.02 17.67 -5.20
CA ALA A 390 -17.04 18.70 -5.04
C ALA A 390 -17.83 18.50 -3.73
N ILE A 391 -18.18 17.26 -3.39
CA ILE A 391 -18.83 16.92 -2.13
C ILE A 391 -17.92 17.25 -0.95
N TYR A 392 -16.62 16.96 -1.05
CA TYR A 392 -15.65 17.35 -0.03
C TYR A 392 -15.61 18.86 0.19
N LYS A 393 -15.66 19.68 -0.86
CA LYS A 393 -15.72 21.14 -0.72
C LYS A 393 -17.02 21.62 -0.06
N ILE A 394 -18.13 20.94 -0.31
CA ILE A 394 -19.45 21.29 0.26
C ILE A 394 -19.58 20.79 1.71
N ASP A 395 -18.74 19.86 2.14
CA ASP A 395 -18.77 19.28 3.47
C ASP A 395 -17.55 19.74 4.28
N HIS A 396 -17.68 20.90 4.92
CA HIS A 396 -16.69 21.43 5.86
C HIS A 396 -16.64 20.52 7.09
N ARG A 397 -15.54 19.75 7.21
CA ARG A 397 -15.19 19.00 8.42
C ARG A 397 -13.86 19.47 8.93
N GLU A 398 -13.68 19.32 10.23
CA GLU A 398 -12.37 19.48 10.85
C GLU A 398 -11.43 18.37 10.35
N HIS A 399 -10.17 18.75 10.11
CA HIS A 399 -9.13 17.82 9.71
C HIS A 399 -8.54 17.19 10.98
N VAL A 400 -8.37 15.86 10.98
CA VAL A 400 -7.70 15.17 12.09
C VAL A 400 -6.28 15.71 12.20
N SER A 401 -6.01 16.52 13.23
CA SER A 401 -4.72 17.16 13.49
C SER A 401 -3.70 16.20 14.16
N GLU A 402 -4.05 14.93 14.35
CA GLU A 402 -3.12 13.94 14.90
C GLU A 402 -2.17 13.39 13.81
N ARG A 403 -0.87 13.55 14.06
CA ARG A 403 0.20 13.14 13.15
C ARG A 403 0.46 11.64 13.27
N ASN A 404 -0.42 10.80 12.70
CA ASN A 404 -0.20 9.35 12.66
C ASN A 404 0.87 9.01 11.59
N PRO A 405 1.99 8.34 11.97
CA PRO A 405 3.06 7.96 11.03
C PRO A 405 2.57 7.02 9.92
N THR A 406 1.60 6.16 10.19
CA THR A 406 1.02 5.23 9.21
C THR A 406 0.27 5.99 8.12
N ARG A 407 -0.52 7.02 8.48
CA ARG A 407 -1.23 7.88 7.51
C ARG A 407 -0.25 8.69 6.64
N SER A 408 0.79 9.25 7.24
CA SER A 408 1.81 10.01 6.49
C SER A 408 2.58 9.11 5.52
N LEU A 409 2.81 7.85 5.88
CA LEU A 409 3.45 6.87 5.01
C LEU A 409 2.54 6.51 3.84
N ASP A 410 1.25 6.24 4.09
CA ASP A 410 0.30 5.86 3.06
C ASP A 410 0.19 6.91 1.96
N VAL A 411 0.22 8.19 2.34
CA VAL A 411 0.28 9.33 1.42
C VAL A 411 1.59 9.34 0.63
N GLY A 412 2.73 9.13 1.31
CA GLY A 412 4.04 9.07 0.67
C GLY A 412 4.16 7.91 -0.32
N LEU A 413 3.63 6.73 0.03
CA LEU A 413 3.57 5.55 -0.84
C LEU A 413 2.65 5.77 -2.03
N LEU A 414 1.47 6.36 -1.82
CA LEU A 414 0.52 6.67 -2.90
C LEU A 414 1.14 7.62 -3.92
N VAL A 415 1.75 8.72 -3.46
CA VAL A 415 2.40 9.70 -4.34
C VAL A 415 3.63 9.09 -5.01
N GLY A 416 4.47 8.37 -4.26
CA GLY A 416 5.65 7.69 -4.80
C GLY A 416 5.31 6.67 -5.89
N ALA A 417 4.29 5.84 -5.67
CA ALA A 417 3.82 4.86 -6.64
C ALA A 417 3.25 5.53 -7.91
N SER A 418 2.55 6.66 -7.76
CA SER A 418 1.99 7.39 -8.89
C SER A 418 3.05 7.97 -9.85
N MET A 419 4.29 8.17 -9.37
CA MET A 419 5.39 8.69 -10.18
C MET A 419 5.70 7.81 -11.39
N GLY A 420 5.63 6.48 -11.27
CA GLY A 420 5.91 5.57 -12.39
C GLY A 420 4.96 5.79 -13.56
N GLN A 421 3.67 5.89 -13.27
CA GLN A 421 2.65 6.15 -14.29
C GLN A 421 2.76 7.58 -14.86
N PHE A 422 3.10 8.58 -14.04
CA PHE A 422 3.35 9.93 -14.54
C PHE A 422 4.52 9.95 -15.53
N ILE A 423 5.64 9.29 -15.19
CA ILE A 423 6.82 9.23 -16.07
C ILE A 423 6.43 8.61 -17.42
N ILE A 424 5.78 7.45 -17.44
CA ILE A 424 5.34 6.81 -18.69
C ILE A 424 4.46 7.76 -19.51
N SER A 425 3.46 8.37 -18.86
CA SER A 425 2.48 9.23 -19.55
C SER A 425 3.12 10.49 -20.12
N TYR A 426 4.05 11.13 -19.40
CA TYR A 426 4.76 12.32 -19.91
C TYR A 426 5.68 11.99 -21.09
N PHE A 427 6.39 10.86 -21.04
CA PHE A 427 7.22 10.42 -22.18
C PHE A 427 6.35 10.13 -23.41
N SER A 428 5.21 9.45 -23.25
CA SER A 428 4.25 9.25 -24.34
C SER A 428 3.71 10.59 -24.88
N ILE A 429 3.32 11.55 -24.03
CA ILE A 429 2.86 12.88 -24.48
C ILE A 429 3.92 13.57 -25.34
N VAL A 430 5.18 13.58 -24.89
CA VAL A 430 6.28 14.23 -25.62
C VAL A 430 6.49 13.55 -26.98
N ALA A 431 6.53 12.21 -27.03
CA ALA A 431 6.66 11.47 -28.29
C ALA A 431 5.50 11.76 -29.25
N MET A 432 4.27 11.77 -28.74
CA MET A 432 3.09 11.99 -29.57
C MET A 432 3.00 13.42 -30.13
N VAL A 433 3.35 14.42 -29.33
CA VAL A 433 3.38 15.82 -29.77
C VAL A 433 4.52 16.05 -30.78
N ALA A 434 5.69 15.45 -30.56
CA ALA A 434 6.84 15.60 -31.45
C ALA A 434 6.63 14.94 -32.83
N THR A 435 5.94 13.80 -32.87
CA THR A 435 5.60 13.10 -34.12
C THR A 435 4.37 13.71 -34.83
N GLY A 436 3.71 14.69 -34.20
CA GLY A 436 2.53 15.36 -34.74
C GLY A 436 1.24 14.54 -34.68
N ALA A 437 1.21 13.48 -33.87
CA ALA A 437 0.07 12.60 -33.62
C ALA A 437 -0.73 12.22 -34.90
N LYS A 438 -0.02 11.97 -36.02
CA LYS A 438 -0.67 11.63 -37.29
C LYS A 438 -1.26 10.22 -37.21
N GLY A 439 -2.58 10.10 -37.38
CA GLY A 439 -3.31 8.83 -37.33
C GLY A 439 -4.22 8.70 -36.11
N TYR A 440 -5.26 7.86 -36.21
CA TYR A 440 -6.28 7.73 -35.18
C TYR A 440 -5.74 7.06 -33.89
N LEU A 441 -4.92 6.01 -34.00
CA LEU A 441 -4.26 5.36 -32.85
C LEU A 441 -3.35 6.33 -32.09
N ASN A 442 -2.59 7.12 -32.84
CA ASN A 442 -1.71 8.15 -32.30
C ASN A 442 -2.49 9.23 -31.53
N GLY A 443 -3.62 9.70 -32.09
CA GLY A 443 -4.52 10.61 -31.38
C GLY A 443 -5.13 10.00 -30.11
N LEU A 444 -5.53 8.73 -30.16
CA LEU A 444 -6.04 8.00 -29.00
C LEU A 444 -4.99 7.83 -27.91
N ASN A 445 -3.74 7.51 -28.26
CA ASN A 445 -2.65 7.37 -27.31
C ASN A 445 -2.32 8.69 -26.60
N LEU A 446 -2.30 9.80 -27.35
CA LEU A 446 -2.15 11.14 -26.76
C LEU A 446 -3.30 11.47 -25.80
N ALA A 447 -4.54 11.20 -26.21
CA ALA A 447 -5.72 11.42 -25.36
C ALA A 447 -5.65 10.57 -24.08
N TRP A 448 -5.29 9.29 -24.21
CA TRP A 448 -5.07 8.37 -23.10
C TRP A 448 -4.03 8.90 -22.12
N ALA A 449 -2.85 9.30 -22.60
CA ALA A 449 -1.78 9.78 -21.74
C ALA A 449 -2.16 11.05 -20.97
N ILE A 450 -2.84 12.00 -21.61
CA ILE A 450 -3.34 13.24 -20.96
C ILE A 450 -4.40 12.90 -19.92
N LEU A 451 -5.39 12.07 -20.27
CA LEU A 451 -6.46 11.67 -19.36
C LEU A 451 -5.92 10.88 -18.16
N MET A 452 -4.89 10.05 -18.37
CA MET A 452 -4.23 9.33 -17.29
C MET A 452 -3.54 10.26 -16.30
N VAL A 453 -2.83 11.29 -16.77
CA VAL A 453 -2.21 12.31 -15.90
C VAL A 453 -3.30 13.04 -15.08
N LEU A 454 -4.37 13.47 -15.75
CA LEU A 454 -5.49 14.15 -15.08
C LEU A 454 -6.14 13.24 -14.03
N GLN A 455 -6.42 11.99 -14.39
CA GLN A 455 -7.07 11.06 -13.48
C GLN A 455 -6.22 10.76 -12.26
N LEU A 456 -4.94 10.46 -12.46
CA LEU A 456 -4.03 10.11 -11.38
C LEU A 456 -3.89 11.28 -10.39
N GLY A 457 -3.77 12.51 -10.91
CA GLY A 457 -3.72 13.71 -10.10
C GLY A 457 -5.00 13.95 -9.28
N LEU A 458 -6.17 13.85 -9.92
CA LEU A 458 -7.46 14.02 -9.26
C LEU A 458 -7.70 12.95 -8.20
N GLN A 459 -7.37 11.69 -8.50
CA GLN A 459 -7.58 10.56 -7.60
C GLN A 459 -6.65 10.63 -6.39
N ASN A 460 -5.38 11.01 -6.58
CA ASN A 460 -4.45 11.25 -5.48
C ASN A 460 -5.00 12.31 -4.53
N PHE A 461 -5.46 13.44 -5.07
CA PHE A 461 -6.06 14.49 -4.27
C PHE A 461 -7.29 13.98 -3.48
N PHE A 462 -8.20 13.27 -4.15
CA PHE A 462 -9.40 12.73 -3.52
C PHE A 462 -9.09 11.73 -2.39
N ILE A 463 -8.14 10.81 -2.60
CA ILE A 463 -7.76 9.82 -1.58
C ILE A 463 -7.07 10.50 -0.39
N ILE A 464 -6.10 11.39 -0.65
CA ILE A 464 -5.36 12.09 0.41
C ILE A 464 -6.30 12.92 1.28
N GLU A 465 -7.19 13.69 0.65
CA GLU A 465 -8.20 14.49 1.34
C GLU A 465 -9.18 13.60 2.12
N GLY A 466 -9.59 12.46 1.54
CA GLY A 466 -10.47 11.49 2.20
C GLY A 466 -9.85 10.87 3.45
N LEU A 467 -8.56 10.51 3.41
CA LEU A 467 -7.84 9.93 4.55
C LEU A 467 -7.55 10.96 5.67
N HIS A 468 -7.54 12.26 5.35
CA HIS A 468 -7.25 13.32 6.34
C HIS A 468 -8.48 13.80 7.13
N ARG A 469 -9.68 13.44 6.69
CA ARG A 469 -10.95 13.85 7.33
C ARG A 469 -11.28 13.00 8.54
N GLU A 470 -11.95 13.60 9.52
CA GLU A 470 -12.45 12.87 10.69
C GLU A 470 -13.50 11.82 10.30
N PRO A 471 -13.36 10.57 10.80
CA PRO A 471 -14.41 9.57 10.64
C PRO A 471 -15.68 10.03 11.34
N PHE A 472 -16.83 9.70 10.75
CA PHE A 472 -18.12 10.02 11.36
C PHE A 472 -18.24 9.32 12.72
N HIS A 473 -18.35 10.10 13.80
CA HIS A 473 -18.75 9.58 15.10
C HIS A 473 -20.25 9.30 15.07
N GLU A 474 -20.62 8.01 15.05
CA GLU A 474 -21.95 7.63 15.53
C GLU A 474 -21.95 7.88 17.04
N ILE A 475 -22.67 8.91 17.48
CA ILE A 475 -22.94 9.13 18.90
C ILE A 475 -23.80 7.95 19.34
N GLU A 476 -23.16 6.94 19.91
CA GLU A 476 -23.86 5.89 20.65
C GLU A 476 -24.56 6.60 21.81
N PRO A 477 -25.89 6.43 22.00
CA PRO A 477 -26.56 7.06 23.12
C PRO A 477 -25.89 6.57 24.39
N VAL A 478 -25.41 7.50 25.21
CA VAL A 478 -24.83 7.23 26.53
C VAL A 478 -25.78 6.29 27.26
N THR A 479 -25.43 5.01 27.33
CA THR A 479 -26.06 4.10 28.27
C THR A 479 -25.59 4.57 29.63
N VAL A 480 -26.45 5.33 30.30
CA VAL A 480 -26.27 5.65 31.71
C VAL A 480 -26.21 4.33 32.44
N VAL A 481 -24.99 3.86 32.73
CA VAL A 481 -24.77 2.72 33.62
C VAL A 481 -25.30 3.19 34.98
N PRO A 482 -26.37 2.58 35.53
CA PRO A 482 -26.80 2.94 36.87
C PRO A 482 -25.68 2.58 37.84
N ASN A 483 -25.26 3.58 38.62
CA ASN A 483 -24.18 3.45 39.60
C ASN A 483 -24.53 2.33 40.61
N PRO A 484 -23.75 1.25 40.73
CA PRO A 484 -24.03 0.13 41.62
C PRO A 484 -23.85 0.45 43.12
N TYR A 485 -23.55 1.71 43.49
CA TYR A 485 -23.31 2.14 44.86
C TYR A 485 -24.38 3.04 45.48
N VAL A 486 -25.56 3.18 44.87
CA VAL A 486 -26.68 3.89 45.50
C VAL A 486 -27.42 2.93 46.44
N LEU A 487 -27.08 3.01 47.72
CA LEU A 487 -27.77 2.37 48.83
C LEU A 487 -29.15 3.05 49.03
N GLU A 488 -30.25 2.33 48.83
CA GLU A 488 -31.58 2.82 49.23
C GLU A 488 -31.70 2.87 50.76
N PRO A 489 -32.19 3.97 51.37
CA PRO A 489 -32.43 4.03 52.80
C PRO A 489 -33.72 3.27 53.13
N GLY A 490 -33.57 2.26 54.00
CA GLY A 490 -34.64 1.33 54.35
C GLY A 490 -35.77 1.90 55.21
N LYS A 491 -36.81 1.07 55.37
CA LYS A 491 -37.72 1.06 56.52
C LYS A 491 -38.41 -0.31 56.60
N ASP A 492 -38.04 -1.07 57.61
CA ASP A 492 -38.77 -2.23 58.11
C ASP A 492 -39.95 -1.81 59.02
N LEU A 493 -40.92 -2.73 59.14
CA LEU A 493 -41.70 -3.09 60.35
C LEU A 493 -43.23 -2.83 60.39
N SER A 494 -43.99 -3.77 59.82
CA SER A 494 -44.98 -4.69 60.45
C SER A 494 -46.35 -4.23 61.05
N ILE A 495 -47.43 -4.93 60.60
CA ILE A 495 -48.52 -5.63 61.35
C ILE A 495 -50.02 -5.14 61.33
N LEU A 496 -50.87 -6.09 60.89
CA LEU A 496 -52.28 -6.52 61.19
C LEU A 496 -53.60 -5.88 60.66
N GLU A 497 -54.41 -6.83 60.12
CA GLU A 497 -55.88 -7.05 60.14
C GLU A 497 -56.83 -6.35 59.12
N GLY A 498 -57.56 -7.18 58.34
CA GLY A 498 -58.57 -6.82 57.32
C GLY A 498 -60.01 -6.81 57.87
N PRO A 499 -61.09 -7.14 57.11
CA PRO A 499 -61.24 -7.46 55.68
C PRO A 499 -62.32 -6.61 54.94
N ASP A 500 -62.34 -6.60 53.61
CA ASP A 500 -63.54 -6.96 52.80
C ASP A 500 -63.35 -6.81 51.29
N MET A 501 -64.11 -7.64 50.57
CA MET A 501 -64.04 -8.05 49.17
C MET A 501 -64.23 -6.92 48.14
N ASP A 502 -63.48 -6.99 47.01
CA ASP A 502 -64.08 -7.31 45.71
C ASP A 502 -63.05 -7.65 44.61
N THR A 503 -63.22 -8.86 44.06
CA THR A 503 -62.99 -9.32 42.67
C THR A 503 -61.57 -9.30 42.04
N LYS A 504 -61.01 -10.52 41.88
CA LYS A 504 -59.86 -10.89 41.02
C LYS A 504 -60.23 -10.86 39.52
N SER A 505 -59.32 -10.35 38.68
CA SER A 505 -58.52 -11.18 37.75
C SER A 505 -57.64 -10.32 36.83
N ASN A 506 -56.34 -10.61 36.82
CA ASN A 506 -55.41 -10.26 35.72
C ASN A 506 -55.14 -11.55 34.92
N PRO A 507 -54.81 -11.45 33.63
CA PRO A 507 -53.39 -11.43 33.27
C PRO A 507 -53.04 -10.33 32.25
N ALA A 508 -51.84 -9.75 32.38
CA ALA A 508 -51.16 -8.94 31.36
C ALA A 508 -50.93 -9.77 30.06
N PRO A 509 -50.45 -9.23 28.91
CA PRO A 509 -49.84 -7.90 28.67
C PRO A 509 -50.25 -7.22 27.34
N THR A 510 -49.95 -5.91 27.16
CA THR A 510 -49.22 -5.38 25.98
C THR A 510 -49.05 -3.86 26.07
N SER A 511 -47.77 -3.46 26.11
CA SER A 511 -47.28 -2.10 26.02
C SER A 511 -47.38 -1.59 24.58
N HIS A 512 -48.16 -0.54 24.33
CA HIS A 512 -47.96 0.32 23.16
C HIS A 512 -47.08 1.51 23.57
N ASN A 513 -45.78 1.26 23.67
CA ASN A 513 -44.80 2.33 23.47
C ASN A 513 -44.66 2.52 21.96
N HIS A 514 -45.10 3.67 21.46
CA HIS A 514 -44.67 4.18 20.17
C HIS A 514 -43.18 4.47 20.23
N THR A 515 -42.34 3.46 20.03
CA THR A 515 -40.97 3.66 19.57
C THR A 515 -41.06 4.02 18.09
N THR A 516 -41.07 5.32 17.79
CA THR A 516 -40.62 5.82 16.50
C THR A 516 -39.19 5.32 16.28
N GLU A 517 -39.04 4.24 15.50
CA GLU A 517 -37.78 3.86 14.89
C GLU A 517 -37.27 5.05 14.06
N HIS A 518 -36.42 5.88 14.65
CA HIS A 518 -35.56 6.76 13.88
C HIS A 518 -34.52 5.89 13.17
N ARG A 519 -34.93 5.32 12.03
CA ARG A 519 -34.05 4.71 11.05
C ARG A 519 -33.06 5.80 10.65
N HIS A 520 -31.81 5.69 11.10
CA HIS A 520 -30.72 6.61 10.73
C HIS A 520 -30.51 6.55 9.21
N LYS A 521 -31.23 7.37 8.45
CA LYS A 521 -30.96 7.56 7.02
C LYS A 521 -29.59 8.22 6.91
N LEU A 522 -28.67 7.54 6.23
CA LEU A 522 -27.38 8.11 5.84
C LEU A 522 -27.61 9.47 5.17
N SER A 523 -26.85 10.51 5.55
CA SER A 523 -26.98 11.81 4.88
C SER A 523 -26.71 11.65 3.37
N TRP A 524 -27.43 12.37 2.52
CA TRP A 524 -27.31 12.19 1.07
C TRP A 524 -25.86 12.37 0.57
N LYS A 525 -25.10 13.31 1.17
CA LYS A 525 -23.67 13.48 0.92
C LYS A 525 -22.86 12.21 1.22
N ARG A 526 -23.12 11.60 2.38
CA ARG A 526 -22.49 10.35 2.85
C ARG A 526 -22.75 9.21 1.87
N ARG A 527 -24.00 9.10 1.41
CA ARG A 527 -24.40 8.09 0.42
C ARG A 527 -23.64 8.28 -0.89
N VAL A 528 -23.62 9.49 -1.46
CA VAL A 528 -22.94 9.74 -2.73
C VAL A 528 -21.44 9.49 -2.62
N LEU A 529 -20.80 9.88 -1.51
CA LEU A 529 -19.38 9.63 -1.29
C LEU A 529 -19.05 8.14 -1.27
N LYS A 530 -19.87 7.32 -0.60
CA LYS A 530 -19.72 5.86 -0.61
C LYS A 530 -19.93 5.25 -1.98
N GLU A 531 -20.92 5.71 -2.74
CA GLU A 531 -21.16 5.28 -4.13
C GLU A 531 -19.95 5.59 -5.03
N VAL A 532 -19.37 6.80 -4.91
CA VAL A 532 -18.15 7.20 -5.62
C VAL A 532 -16.96 6.33 -5.22
N CYS A 533 -16.76 6.06 -3.93
CA CYS A 533 -15.64 5.23 -3.47
C CYS A 533 -15.71 3.82 -4.02
N VAL A 534 -16.89 3.17 -3.99
CA VAL A 534 -17.05 1.81 -4.54
C VAL A 534 -16.85 1.79 -6.06
N PHE A 535 -17.38 2.78 -6.78
CA PHE A 535 -17.16 2.88 -8.22
C PHE A 535 -15.67 3.04 -8.57
N LEU A 536 -14.97 3.96 -7.89
CA LEU A 536 -13.53 4.17 -8.10
C LEU A 536 -12.70 2.94 -7.69
N LEU A 537 -13.11 2.23 -6.63
CA LEU A 537 -12.46 0.99 -6.20
C LEU A 537 -12.51 -0.04 -7.34
N LEU A 538 -13.70 -0.30 -7.90
CA LEU A 538 -13.87 -1.25 -9.00
C LEU A 538 -13.14 -0.80 -10.28
N GLY A 539 -13.12 0.51 -10.57
CA GLY A 539 -12.34 1.08 -11.66
C GLY A 539 -10.82 0.85 -11.51
N ASN A 540 -10.28 0.99 -10.30
CA ASN A 540 -8.86 0.68 -10.06
C ASN A 540 -8.58 -0.82 -10.12
N VAL A 541 -9.52 -1.70 -9.70
CA VAL A 541 -9.36 -3.16 -9.82
C VAL A 541 -9.18 -3.56 -11.28
N ILE A 542 -10.01 -3.06 -12.20
CA ILE A 542 -9.87 -3.45 -13.61
C ILE A 542 -8.58 -2.90 -14.23
N LEU A 543 -8.21 -1.65 -13.93
CA LEU A 543 -6.96 -1.04 -14.41
C LEU A 543 -5.70 -1.63 -13.75
N TRP A 544 -5.86 -2.37 -12.65
CA TRP A 544 -4.81 -3.18 -12.06
C TRP A 544 -4.68 -4.54 -12.76
N ILE A 545 -5.80 -5.23 -13.01
CA ILE A 545 -5.82 -6.55 -13.65
C ILE A 545 -5.19 -6.52 -15.05
N MET A 546 -5.54 -5.55 -15.88
CA MET A 546 -5.06 -5.52 -17.28
C MET A 546 -3.52 -5.56 -17.40
N PRO A 547 -2.76 -4.62 -16.81
CA PRO A 547 -1.30 -4.66 -16.88
C PRO A 547 -0.69 -5.81 -16.07
N ALA A 548 -1.31 -6.24 -14.96
CA ALA A 548 -0.81 -7.36 -14.16
C ALA A 548 -0.83 -8.71 -14.91
N PHE A 549 -1.76 -8.90 -15.84
CA PHE A 549 -1.84 -10.10 -16.67
C PHE A 549 -1.23 -9.92 -18.07
N GLY A 550 -0.41 -8.89 -18.26
CA GLY A 550 0.46 -8.77 -19.43
C GLY A 550 -0.07 -7.90 -20.58
N ALA A 551 -1.20 -7.19 -20.42
CA ALA A 551 -1.54 -6.14 -21.39
C ALA A 551 -0.56 -4.98 -21.24
N ARG A 552 0.33 -4.83 -22.22
CA ARG A 552 1.30 -3.74 -22.30
C ARG A 552 1.17 -3.03 -23.66
N PRO A 553 0.07 -2.28 -23.88
CA PRO A 553 -0.16 -1.58 -25.15
C PRO A 553 0.97 -0.58 -25.49
N GLN A 554 1.81 -0.21 -24.50
CA GLN A 554 3.00 0.63 -24.67
C GLN A 554 4.08 0.00 -25.56
N PHE A 555 4.13 -1.32 -25.67
CA PHE A 555 5.09 -2.04 -26.52
C PHE A 555 4.48 -2.53 -27.84
N ASP A 556 3.15 -2.60 -27.92
CA ASP A 556 2.44 -2.98 -29.14
C ASP A 556 2.24 -1.80 -30.11
N HIS A 557 2.55 -0.58 -29.66
CA HIS A 557 2.51 0.62 -30.47
C HIS A 557 3.92 1.11 -30.78
N ASP A 558 4.31 1.11 -32.05
CA ASP A 558 5.71 1.34 -32.46
C ASP A 558 6.17 2.79 -32.31
N THR A 559 5.27 3.76 -32.14
CA THR A 559 5.62 5.20 -32.22
C THR A 559 6.59 5.65 -31.13
N GLU A 560 6.37 5.27 -29.87
CA GLU A 560 7.30 5.60 -28.78
C GLU A 560 8.65 4.87 -28.91
N THR A 561 8.59 3.61 -29.38
CA THR A 561 9.77 2.77 -29.62
C THR A 561 10.65 3.36 -30.72
N GLU A 562 10.06 3.86 -31.81
CA GLU A 562 10.78 4.53 -32.90
C GLU A 562 11.35 5.88 -32.45
N PHE A 563 10.61 6.64 -31.64
CA PHE A 563 11.02 7.98 -31.19
C PHE A 563 12.17 7.94 -30.17
N TYR A 564 12.06 7.13 -29.11
CA TYR A 564 13.07 7.06 -28.04
C TYR A 564 14.15 6.01 -28.28
N LYS A 565 13.98 5.15 -29.29
CA LYS A 565 14.68 3.88 -29.46
C LYS A 565 14.29 2.88 -28.36
N PHE A 566 14.25 1.61 -28.78
CA PHE A 566 13.76 0.50 -27.96
C PHE A 566 14.38 0.43 -26.56
N ASN A 567 15.72 0.53 -26.43
CA ASN A 567 16.39 0.40 -25.14
C ASN A 567 15.97 1.45 -24.11
N MET A 568 15.76 2.70 -24.54
CA MET A 568 15.37 3.79 -23.65
C MET A 568 13.89 3.68 -23.28
N TRP A 569 13.02 3.43 -24.26
CA TRP A 569 11.59 3.26 -24.00
C TRP A 569 11.29 2.06 -23.10
N SER A 570 11.95 0.94 -23.39
CA SER A 570 11.92 -0.26 -22.56
C SER A 570 12.27 0.05 -21.11
N ALA A 571 13.40 0.74 -20.85
CA ALA A 571 13.81 1.09 -19.49
C ALA A 571 12.75 1.95 -18.77
N VAL A 572 12.15 2.92 -19.47
CA VAL A 572 11.12 3.81 -18.91
C VAL A 572 9.87 3.02 -18.52
N VAL A 573 9.33 2.20 -19.43
CA VAL A 573 8.12 1.41 -19.17
C VAL A 573 8.38 0.37 -18.09
N ASN A 574 9.53 -0.28 -18.12
CA ASN A 574 9.88 -1.33 -17.17
C ASN A 574 10.10 -0.82 -15.75
N ILE A 575 10.60 0.40 -15.57
CA ILE A 575 10.67 1.04 -14.26
C ILE A 575 9.29 1.55 -13.85
N GLY A 576 8.56 2.21 -14.75
CA GLY A 576 7.32 2.90 -14.41
C GLY A 576 6.11 1.97 -14.19
N LEU A 577 6.03 0.86 -14.92
CA LEU A 577 4.85 -0.01 -14.94
C LEU A 577 4.65 -0.75 -13.59
N PRO A 578 5.68 -1.33 -12.94
CA PRO A 578 5.53 -1.92 -11.61
C PRO A 578 5.00 -0.91 -10.58
N PHE A 579 5.50 0.33 -10.59
CA PHE A 579 4.97 1.38 -9.72
C PHE A 579 3.53 1.75 -10.05
N ALA A 580 3.16 1.75 -11.34
CA ALA A 580 1.78 1.98 -11.76
C ALA A 580 0.82 0.88 -11.30
N ILE A 581 1.23 -0.39 -11.38
CA ILE A 581 0.44 -1.54 -10.90
C ILE A 581 0.27 -1.45 -9.37
N PHE A 582 1.37 -1.23 -8.65
CA PHE A 582 1.35 -1.04 -7.20
C PHE A 582 0.46 0.14 -6.78
N TYR A 583 0.51 1.25 -7.51
CA TYR A 583 -0.36 2.40 -7.28
C TYR A 583 -1.84 2.04 -7.36
N ARG A 584 -2.25 1.29 -8.41
CA ARG A 584 -3.66 0.91 -8.59
C ARG A 584 -4.14 0.05 -7.44
N MET A 585 -3.31 -0.90 -7.01
CA MET A 585 -3.66 -1.74 -5.88
C MET A 585 -3.72 -0.96 -4.56
N HIS A 586 -2.71 -0.13 -4.27
CA HIS A 586 -2.69 0.70 -3.07
C HIS A 586 -3.88 1.68 -3.03
N SER A 587 -4.29 2.18 -4.20
CA SER A 587 -5.48 3.01 -4.34
C SER A 587 -6.78 2.27 -4.03
N VAL A 588 -6.94 1.01 -4.46
CA VAL A 588 -8.11 0.17 -4.12
C VAL A 588 -8.28 0.08 -2.61
N ALA A 589 -7.17 -0.16 -1.92
CA ALA A 589 -7.15 -0.27 -0.48
C ALA A 589 -7.42 1.05 0.25
N SER A 590 -6.77 2.13 -0.19
CA SER A 590 -7.00 3.48 0.35
C SER A 590 -8.46 3.91 0.14
N LEU A 591 -9.06 3.61 -1.02
CA LEU A 591 -10.47 3.88 -1.30
C LEU A 591 -11.41 3.03 -0.44
N PHE A 592 -11.03 1.80 -0.11
CA PHE A 592 -11.79 0.96 0.82
C PHE A 592 -11.77 1.54 2.24
N GLU A 593 -10.63 2.08 2.70
CA GLU A 593 -10.55 2.79 3.97
C GLU A 593 -11.37 4.08 3.96
N VAL A 594 -11.26 4.88 2.90
CA VAL A 594 -12.09 6.09 2.72
C VAL A 594 -13.57 5.71 2.70
N PHE A 595 -13.97 4.61 2.09
CA PHE A 595 -15.35 4.11 2.10
C PHE A 595 -15.86 3.76 3.52
N LEU A 596 -15.00 3.18 4.35
CA LEU A 596 -15.31 2.83 5.74
C LEU A 596 -15.42 4.06 6.64
N CYS A 597 -14.55 5.06 6.42
CA CYS A 597 -14.55 6.34 7.12
C CYS A 597 -15.65 7.30 6.64
N SER A 598 -16.10 7.12 5.39
CA SER A 598 -17.24 7.81 4.80
C SER A 598 -18.56 7.32 5.36
#